data_AF-E3KN22-F1
#
_entry.id   AF-E3KN22-F1
#
_cell.length_a   1.000
_cell.length_b   1.000
_cell.length_c   1.000
_cell.angle_alpha   90.00
_cell.angle_beta   90.00
_cell.angle_gamma   90.00
#
_symmetry.space_group_name_H-M   'P 1'
#
loop_
_entity.id
_entity.type
_entity.pdbx_description
1 polymer ?
#
loop_
_entity_poly.entity_id
_entity_poly.type
_entity_poly.pdbx_seq_one_letter_code
_entity_poly.pdbx_strand_id
1 'polypeptide(L)'
;MSDAGTMQTRRLGYVPLSVDDPNYKKEAARETEKEFAECFCSNCKPESSQWLINNMKRATIKNFDSFISDLREDIPELNPIIRSCSVQTNKVVWVEESGKKPLEESLEMFSKDLVGYFNRLFESVMKNMATYPPNAYFCIKQARQISKNIGQLTIDNIEELIGGEMLPGQMSILIKHIELFRSGELFKCVAQQQEEAKTQLNLPAERLRLARETEENKRIEKQKAIHVADALKRAETAERVAKNAERKRVAKEAKFVESEKKQAKRDSDMAILQELKAQAQAASELSRSQDAVGPTPSTSGAVNGSIDPSLL
;
A
#
# COMPACT_ATOMS: atom_id res chain seq x y z
N MET A 1 27.63 10.86 -25.78
CA MET A 1 27.02 9.87 -26.68
C MET A 1 26.48 8.78 -25.77
N SER A 2 25.16 8.76 -25.63
CA SER A 2 24.42 7.94 -24.69
C SER A 2 24.45 6.50 -25.17
N ASP A 3 25.09 5.63 -24.38
CA ASP A 3 25.20 4.21 -24.70
C ASP A 3 23.82 3.57 -24.53
N ALA A 4 23.18 3.26 -25.66
CA ALA A 4 21.88 2.60 -25.69
C ALA A 4 22.11 1.13 -25.30
N GLY A 5 22.02 0.86 -24.00
CA GLY A 5 22.06 -0.48 -23.42
C GLY A 5 21.10 -1.41 -24.17
N THR A 6 21.65 -2.24 -25.03
CA THR A 6 20.89 -3.25 -25.76
C THR A 6 20.34 -4.26 -24.75
N MET A 7 19.04 -4.18 -24.47
CA MET A 7 18.32 -5.18 -23.67
C MET A 7 18.39 -6.53 -24.39
N GLN A 8 19.39 -7.34 -24.03
CA GLN A 8 19.47 -8.75 -24.43
C GLN A 8 18.39 -9.52 -23.68
N THR A 9 17.25 -9.77 -24.32
CA THR A 9 16.17 -10.59 -23.77
C THR A 9 16.60 -12.06 -23.67
N ARG A 10 16.36 -12.67 -22.51
CA ARG A 10 16.72 -14.07 -22.20
C ARG A 10 15.91 -15.07 -23.05
N ARG A 11 16.62 -15.90 -23.83
CA ARG A 11 16.06 -17.02 -24.63
C ARG A 11 15.99 -18.34 -23.84
N LEU A 12 15.51 -18.36 -22.60
CA LEU A 12 15.41 -19.60 -21.82
C LEU A 12 14.10 -20.35 -22.06
N GLY A 13 13.08 -19.70 -22.65
CA GLY A 13 11.76 -20.31 -22.86
C GLY A 13 10.95 -20.51 -21.57
N TYR A 14 11.50 -20.17 -20.39
CA TYR A 14 10.81 -20.20 -19.11
C TYR A 14 11.32 -19.10 -18.16
N VAL A 15 10.51 -18.73 -17.17
CA VAL A 15 10.85 -17.78 -16.10
C VAL A 15 11.28 -18.56 -14.86
N PRO A 16 12.51 -18.40 -14.36
CA PRO A 16 12.95 -19.02 -13.11
C PRO A 16 12.12 -18.53 -11.91
N LEU A 17 11.47 -19.45 -11.19
CA LEU A 17 10.62 -19.12 -10.03
C LEU A 17 11.34 -19.36 -8.68
N SER A 18 12.63 -19.69 -8.71
CA SER A 18 13.42 -19.97 -7.51
C SER A 18 14.76 -19.25 -7.57
N VAL A 19 15.19 -18.76 -6.41
CA VAL A 19 16.53 -18.20 -6.21
C VAL A 19 17.65 -19.24 -6.40
N ASP A 20 17.30 -20.53 -6.29
CA ASP A 20 18.24 -21.62 -6.48
C ASP A 20 18.44 -22.04 -7.93
N ASP A 21 17.59 -21.56 -8.85
CA ASP A 21 17.70 -21.87 -10.26
C ASP A 21 19.08 -21.38 -10.79
N PRO A 22 19.87 -22.26 -11.44
CA PRO A 22 21.19 -21.89 -11.95
C PRO A 22 21.15 -20.72 -12.94
N ASN A 23 20.08 -20.61 -13.72
CA ASN A 23 19.89 -19.51 -14.63
C ASN A 23 19.53 -18.23 -13.87
N TYR A 24 18.72 -18.27 -12.81
CA TYR A 24 18.52 -17.07 -11.98
C TYR A 24 19.85 -16.54 -11.43
N LYS A 25 20.68 -17.42 -10.84
CA LYS A 25 22.00 -17.07 -10.29
C LYS A 25 22.92 -16.41 -11.34
N LYS A 26 22.93 -16.94 -12.58
CA LYS A 26 23.67 -16.35 -13.70
C LYS A 26 23.16 -14.96 -14.08
N GLU A 27 21.85 -14.69 -14.00
CA GLU A 27 21.32 -13.36 -14.32
C GLU A 27 21.70 -12.35 -13.27
N ALA A 28 21.51 -12.71 -12.00
CA ALA A 28 21.82 -11.84 -10.88
C ALA A 28 23.30 -11.41 -10.90
N ALA A 29 24.20 -12.34 -11.22
CA ALA A 29 25.62 -12.03 -11.40
C ALA A 29 25.87 -11.04 -12.56
N ARG A 30 25.23 -11.27 -13.71
CA ARG A 30 25.33 -10.39 -14.89
C ARG A 30 24.75 -8.99 -14.64
N GLU A 31 23.64 -8.90 -13.92
CA GLU A 31 23.03 -7.61 -13.54
C GLU A 31 23.95 -6.81 -12.63
N THR A 32 24.61 -7.50 -11.69
CA THR A 32 25.61 -6.90 -10.79
C THR A 32 26.83 -6.42 -11.57
N GLU A 33 27.36 -7.24 -12.48
CA GLU A 33 28.52 -6.90 -13.33
C GLU A 33 28.25 -5.70 -14.24
N LYS A 34 27.02 -5.57 -14.75
CA LYS A 34 26.62 -4.46 -15.63
C LYS A 34 26.05 -3.26 -14.88
N GLU A 35 26.11 -3.25 -13.55
CA GLU A 35 25.60 -2.16 -12.70
C GLU A 35 24.13 -1.80 -13.01
N PHE A 36 23.29 -2.81 -13.23
CA PHE A 36 21.86 -2.59 -13.45
C PHE A 36 21.22 -2.03 -12.18
N ALA A 37 20.13 -1.27 -12.36
CA ALA A 37 19.32 -0.81 -11.25
C ALA A 37 18.80 -1.98 -10.40
N GLU A 38 18.57 -1.73 -9.11
CA GLU A 38 18.10 -2.75 -8.18
C GLU A 38 16.80 -3.41 -8.68
N CYS A 39 16.79 -4.74 -8.65
CA CYS A 39 15.66 -5.53 -9.13
C CYS A 39 14.63 -5.76 -8.01
N PHE A 40 13.37 -5.43 -8.28
CA PHE A 40 12.24 -5.59 -7.35
C PHE A 40 11.35 -6.81 -7.64
N CYS A 41 11.86 -7.80 -8.39
CA CYS A 41 11.08 -9.01 -8.69
C CYS A 41 10.90 -9.92 -7.46
N SER A 42 10.01 -10.90 -7.56
CA SER A 42 9.67 -11.84 -6.49
C SER A 42 10.84 -12.68 -5.96
N ASN A 43 11.87 -12.93 -6.79
CA ASN A 43 13.06 -13.65 -6.35
C ASN A 43 14.07 -12.73 -5.66
N CYS A 44 14.19 -11.47 -6.11
CA CYS A 44 15.14 -10.49 -5.55
C CYS A 44 14.62 -9.81 -4.27
N LYS A 45 13.30 -9.59 -4.17
CA LYS A 45 12.62 -8.97 -3.03
C LYS A 45 11.38 -9.78 -2.64
N PRO A 46 11.55 -10.97 -2.05
CA PRO A 46 10.44 -11.87 -1.72
C PRO A 46 9.48 -11.27 -0.68
N GLU A 47 10.01 -10.57 0.34
CA GLU A 47 9.18 -9.96 1.38
C GLU A 47 8.29 -8.82 0.84
N SER A 48 8.86 -7.91 0.05
CA SER A 48 8.13 -6.83 -0.60
C SER A 48 7.07 -7.37 -1.56
N SER A 49 7.41 -8.41 -2.32
CA SER A 49 6.48 -9.06 -3.25
C SER A 49 5.32 -9.75 -2.52
N GLN A 50 5.61 -10.46 -1.43
CA GLN A 50 4.58 -11.10 -0.61
C GLN A 50 3.66 -10.05 0.03
N TRP A 51 4.23 -8.93 0.48
CA TRP A 51 3.45 -7.82 1.00
C TRP A 51 2.52 -7.23 -0.07
N LEU A 52 3.03 -7.02 -1.29
CA LEU A 52 2.24 -6.53 -2.41
C LEU A 52 1.06 -7.46 -2.73
N ILE A 53 1.31 -8.78 -2.85
CA ILE A 53 0.26 -9.79 -3.08
C ILE A 53 -0.83 -9.72 -2.00
N ASN A 54 -0.43 -9.61 -0.73
CA ASN A 54 -1.36 -9.59 0.39
C ASN A 54 -2.21 -8.31 0.44
N ASN A 55 -1.70 -7.21 -0.11
CA ASN A 55 -2.35 -5.89 -0.02
C ASN A 55 -2.93 -5.41 -1.36
N MET A 56 -2.75 -6.11 -2.48
CA MET A 56 -3.28 -5.73 -3.80
C MET A 56 -4.82 -5.55 -3.78
N LYS A 57 -5.53 -6.29 -2.90
CA LYS A 57 -6.97 -6.13 -2.61
C LYS A 57 -7.38 -4.73 -2.08
N ARG A 58 -6.39 -3.88 -1.79
CA ARG A 58 -6.51 -2.51 -1.26
C ARG A 58 -6.03 -1.46 -2.27
N ALA A 59 -5.52 -1.91 -3.42
CA ALA A 59 -5.12 -1.01 -4.49
C ALA A 59 -6.35 -0.43 -5.18
N THR A 60 -6.21 0.81 -5.59
CA THR A 60 -7.14 1.65 -6.33
C THR A 60 -6.37 2.24 -7.49
N ILE A 61 -7.07 2.77 -8.49
CA ILE A 61 -6.43 3.45 -9.63
C ILE A 61 -5.51 4.58 -9.15
N LYS A 62 -5.81 5.23 -8.02
CA LYS A 62 -5.06 6.38 -7.51
C LYS A 62 -3.79 6.02 -6.72
N ASN A 63 -3.70 4.82 -6.15
CA ASN A 63 -2.57 4.38 -5.33
C ASN A 63 -1.88 3.14 -5.88
N PHE A 64 -2.21 2.69 -7.09
CA PHE A 64 -1.60 1.52 -7.71
C PHE A 64 -0.10 1.72 -7.92
N ASP A 65 0.31 2.88 -8.46
CA ASP A 65 1.73 3.15 -8.72
C ASP A 65 2.56 3.16 -7.45
N SER A 66 2.02 3.71 -6.35
CA SER A 66 2.63 3.64 -5.03
C SER A 66 2.79 2.21 -4.52
N PHE A 67 1.77 1.36 -4.72
CA PHE A 67 1.86 -0.05 -4.34
C PHE A 67 2.94 -0.83 -5.08
N ILE A 68 3.27 -0.43 -6.32
CA ILE A 68 4.29 -1.08 -7.13
C ILE A 68 5.68 -0.50 -6.89
N SER A 69 5.78 0.82 -6.69
CA SER A 69 7.04 1.56 -6.75
C SER A 69 7.60 1.92 -5.37
N ASP A 70 6.74 2.09 -4.37
CA ASP A 70 7.17 2.51 -3.04
C ASP A 70 7.59 1.30 -2.20
N LEU A 71 8.54 1.50 -1.28
CA LEU A 71 8.81 0.49 -0.27
C LEU A 71 7.58 0.38 0.65
N ARG A 72 7.39 -0.81 1.24
CA ARG A 72 6.30 -1.06 2.18
C ARG A 72 6.24 0.00 3.27
N GLU A 73 7.40 0.42 3.75
CA GLU A 73 7.59 1.39 4.84
C GLU A 73 7.14 2.80 4.44
N ASP A 74 7.15 3.12 3.15
CA ASP A 74 6.83 4.44 2.61
C ASP A 74 5.33 4.62 2.34
N ILE A 75 4.55 3.53 2.40
CA ILE A 75 3.10 3.56 2.23
C ILE A 75 2.47 3.93 3.59
N PRO A 76 2.03 5.19 3.78
CA PRO A 76 1.73 5.71 5.12
C PRO A 76 0.49 5.07 5.72
N GLU A 77 -0.50 4.77 4.87
CA GLU A 77 -1.78 4.22 5.28
C GLU A 77 -2.34 3.24 4.24
N LEU A 78 -2.81 2.10 4.73
CA LEU A 78 -3.53 1.14 3.90
C LEU A 78 -4.99 1.56 3.70
N ASN A 79 -5.44 1.47 2.46
CA ASN A 79 -6.86 1.60 2.13
C ASN A 79 -7.65 0.40 2.63
N PRO A 80 -8.95 0.57 2.93
CA PRO A 80 -9.82 -0.57 3.21
C PRO A 80 -9.86 -1.53 2.02
N ILE A 81 -10.14 -2.80 2.29
CA ILE A 81 -10.30 -3.81 1.24
C ILE A 81 -11.51 -3.43 0.38
N ILE A 82 -11.31 -3.37 -0.94
CA ILE A 82 -12.37 -3.09 -1.91
C ILE A 82 -12.68 -4.39 -2.65
N ARG A 83 -13.97 -4.68 -2.84
CA ARG A 83 -14.43 -5.88 -3.54
C ARG A 83 -13.84 -5.91 -4.95
N SER A 84 -13.12 -6.97 -5.30
CA SER A 84 -12.76 -7.23 -6.70
C SER A 84 -14.03 -7.55 -7.49
N CYS A 85 -14.28 -6.83 -8.59
CA CYS A 85 -15.23 -7.28 -9.60
C CYS A 85 -14.70 -8.59 -10.19
N SER A 86 -15.45 -9.68 -10.02
CA SER A 86 -15.12 -10.92 -10.72
C SER A 86 -15.35 -10.69 -12.21
N VAL A 87 -14.29 -10.74 -13.01
CA VAL A 87 -14.44 -10.85 -14.46
C VAL A 87 -14.90 -12.27 -14.73
N GLN A 88 -16.14 -12.45 -15.20
CA GLN A 88 -16.61 -13.74 -15.68
C GLN A 88 -15.82 -14.09 -16.94
N THR A 89 -14.93 -15.08 -16.84
CA THR A 89 -14.28 -15.65 -18.02
C THR A 89 -15.16 -16.78 -18.54
N ASN A 90 -15.53 -16.75 -19.82
CA ASN A 90 -16.31 -17.80 -20.50
C ASN A 90 -15.54 -19.14 -20.68
N LYS A 91 -14.49 -19.37 -19.91
CA LYS A 91 -13.66 -20.57 -20.03
C LYS A 91 -14.33 -21.71 -19.28
N VAL A 92 -14.81 -22.71 -20.02
CA VAL A 92 -15.29 -23.98 -19.43
C VAL A 92 -14.10 -24.68 -18.78
N VAL A 93 -14.14 -24.83 -17.46
CA VAL A 93 -13.21 -25.70 -16.75
C VAL A 93 -13.72 -27.12 -16.87
N TRP A 94 -13.13 -27.90 -17.77
CA TRP A 94 -13.43 -29.31 -17.92
C TRP A 94 -13.11 -30.04 -16.62
N VAL A 95 -14.15 -30.35 -15.85
CA VAL A 95 -13.97 -31.11 -14.61
C VAL A 95 -13.64 -32.55 -14.96
N GLU A 96 -12.41 -32.98 -14.67
CA GLU A 96 -11.99 -34.37 -14.83
C GLU A 96 -12.98 -35.32 -14.14
N GLU A 97 -13.31 -36.42 -14.82
CA GLU A 97 -14.04 -37.52 -14.19
C GLU A 97 -13.14 -38.17 -13.13
N SER A 98 -13.35 -37.83 -11.87
CA SER A 98 -12.63 -38.45 -10.76
C SER A 98 -13.03 -39.91 -10.53
N GLY A 99 -14.02 -40.45 -11.26
CA GLY A 99 -14.55 -41.82 -11.13
C GLY A 99 -15.19 -42.16 -9.77
N LYS A 100 -15.07 -41.27 -8.77
CA LYS A 100 -15.42 -41.52 -7.36
C LYS A 100 -16.88 -41.23 -7.03
N LYS A 101 -17.57 -40.41 -7.84
CA LYS A 101 -18.98 -40.10 -7.65
C LYS A 101 -19.72 -40.24 -8.98
N PRO A 102 -20.77 -41.07 -9.07
CA PRO A 102 -21.64 -41.12 -10.24
C PRO A 102 -22.17 -39.72 -10.56
N LEU A 103 -22.39 -39.43 -11.85
CA LEU A 103 -23.17 -38.27 -12.24
C LEU A 103 -24.57 -38.38 -11.62
N GLU A 104 -25.27 -37.25 -11.52
CA GLU A 104 -26.70 -37.26 -11.26
C GLU A 104 -27.40 -38.15 -12.31
N GLU A 105 -28.41 -38.91 -11.89
CA GLU A 105 -28.98 -40.01 -12.66
C GLU A 105 -29.45 -39.57 -14.05
N SER A 106 -30.11 -38.41 -14.16
CA SER A 106 -30.56 -37.88 -15.44
C SER A 106 -29.41 -37.48 -16.37
N LEU A 107 -28.32 -36.93 -15.83
CA LEU A 107 -27.11 -36.63 -16.60
C LEU A 107 -26.36 -37.90 -17.04
N GLU A 108 -26.34 -38.93 -16.19
CA GLU A 108 -25.74 -40.22 -16.53
C GLU A 108 -26.53 -40.92 -17.64
N MET A 109 -27.87 -40.89 -17.57
CA MET A 109 -28.74 -41.40 -18.61
C MET A 109 -28.55 -40.65 -19.93
N PHE A 110 -28.52 -39.31 -19.89
CA PHE A 110 -28.24 -38.50 -21.07
C PHE A 110 -26.87 -38.81 -21.70
N SER A 111 -25.85 -39.05 -20.88
CA SER A 111 -24.52 -39.45 -21.36
C SER A 111 -24.55 -40.78 -22.13
N LYS A 112 -25.33 -41.75 -21.66
CA LYS A 112 -25.53 -43.03 -22.34
C LYS A 112 -26.31 -42.85 -23.64
N ASP A 113 -27.32 -41.98 -23.65
CA ASP A 113 -28.10 -41.65 -24.84
C ASP A 113 -27.23 -41.01 -25.92
N LEU A 114 -26.34 -40.07 -25.56
CA LEU A 114 -25.38 -39.46 -26.49
C LEU A 114 -24.49 -40.49 -27.18
N VAL A 115 -23.95 -41.46 -26.43
CA VAL A 115 -23.18 -42.58 -27.01
C VAL A 115 -24.06 -43.42 -27.94
N GLY A 116 -25.32 -43.67 -27.55
CA GLY A 116 -26.29 -44.38 -28.38
C GLY A 116 -26.58 -43.67 -29.71
N TYR A 117 -26.76 -42.34 -29.68
CA TYR A 117 -26.97 -41.54 -30.89
C TYR A 117 -25.72 -41.55 -31.79
N PHE A 118 -24.53 -41.44 -31.20
CA PHE A 118 -23.28 -41.53 -31.93
C PHE A 118 -23.11 -42.90 -32.60
N ASN A 119 -23.38 -44.00 -31.90
CA ASN A 119 -23.25 -45.35 -32.45
C ASN A 119 -24.14 -45.55 -33.68
N ARG A 120 -25.38 -45.04 -33.66
CA ARG A 120 -26.29 -45.08 -34.82
C ARG A 120 -25.76 -44.28 -36.01
N LEU A 121 -25.20 -43.10 -35.76
CA LEU A 121 -24.54 -42.31 -36.81
C LEU A 121 -23.35 -43.09 -37.39
N PHE A 122 -22.51 -43.64 -36.51
CA PHE A 122 -21.32 -44.37 -36.87
C PHE A 122 -21.63 -45.57 -37.76
N GLU A 123 -22.62 -46.38 -37.41
CA GLU A 123 -23.07 -47.52 -38.22
C GLU A 123 -23.57 -47.07 -39.60
N SER A 124 -24.32 -45.97 -39.65
CA SER A 124 -24.85 -45.39 -40.89
C SER A 124 -23.76 -44.86 -41.83
N VAL A 125 -22.76 -44.18 -41.28
CA VAL A 125 -21.67 -43.55 -42.04
C VAL A 125 -20.61 -44.57 -42.44
N MET A 126 -20.18 -45.40 -41.49
CA MET A 126 -19.02 -46.27 -41.69
C MET A 126 -19.39 -47.63 -42.31
N LYS A 127 -20.62 -48.14 -42.15
CA LYS A 127 -21.13 -49.38 -42.78
C LYS A 127 -20.13 -50.55 -42.81
N ASN A 128 -19.44 -50.80 -41.69
CA ASN A 128 -18.39 -51.83 -41.50
C ASN A 128 -17.01 -51.54 -42.12
N MET A 129 -16.76 -50.34 -42.64
CA MET A 129 -15.46 -49.92 -43.20
C MET A 129 -14.54 -49.28 -42.15
N ALA A 130 -14.94 -49.22 -40.88
CA ALA A 130 -14.15 -48.58 -39.84
C ALA A 130 -13.01 -49.47 -39.34
N THR A 131 -11.81 -48.90 -39.25
CA THR A 131 -10.63 -49.55 -38.66
C THR A 131 -10.75 -49.71 -37.14
N TYR A 132 -11.46 -48.80 -36.47
CA TYR A 132 -11.62 -48.76 -35.03
C TYR A 132 -13.11 -48.79 -34.63
N PRO A 133 -13.46 -49.30 -33.44
CA PRO A 133 -14.84 -49.30 -32.96
C PRO A 133 -15.34 -47.87 -32.63
N PRO A 134 -16.67 -47.63 -32.57
CA PRO A 134 -17.24 -46.31 -32.28
C PRO A 134 -16.68 -45.64 -31.02
N ASN A 135 -16.46 -46.44 -29.96
CA ASN A 135 -15.92 -45.96 -28.68
C ASN A 135 -14.49 -45.40 -28.77
N ALA A 136 -13.74 -45.68 -29.84
CA ALA A 136 -12.44 -45.06 -30.07
C ALA A 136 -12.55 -43.60 -30.54
N TYR A 137 -13.69 -43.22 -31.14
CA TYR A 137 -13.95 -41.88 -31.66
C TYR A 137 -14.76 -41.03 -30.68
N PHE A 138 -15.76 -41.64 -30.04
CA PHE A 138 -16.59 -40.97 -29.05
C PHE A 138 -16.97 -41.93 -27.93
N CYS A 139 -16.36 -41.72 -26.76
CA CYS A 139 -16.51 -42.61 -25.61
C CYS A 139 -17.43 -42.02 -24.53
N ILE A 140 -17.86 -42.89 -23.59
CA ILE A 140 -18.70 -42.47 -22.46
C ILE A 140 -18.05 -41.38 -21.60
N LYS A 141 -16.71 -41.31 -21.54
CA LYS A 141 -16.01 -40.26 -20.80
C LYS A 141 -16.27 -38.89 -21.41
N GLN A 142 -16.14 -38.78 -22.74
CA GLN A 142 -16.45 -37.55 -23.48
C GLN A 142 -17.94 -37.19 -23.34
N ALA A 143 -18.84 -38.17 -23.46
CA ALA A 143 -20.27 -37.94 -23.27
C ALA A 143 -20.61 -37.41 -21.87
N ARG A 144 -20.00 -37.96 -20.82
CA ARG A 144 -20.18 -37.47 -19.44
C ARG A 144 -19.59 -36.08 -19.22
N GLN A 145 -18.46 -35.77 -19.86
CA GLN A 145 -17.89 -34.42 -19.84
C GLN A 145 -18.85 -33.40 -20.47
N ILE A 146 -19.50 -33.76 -21.59
CA ILE A 146 -20.56 -32.95 -22.19
C ILE A 146 -21.72 -32.77 -21.22
N SER A 147 -22.29 -33.86 -20.70
CA SER A 147 -23.45 -33.81 -19.80
C SER A 147 -23.20 -32.98 -18.54
N LYS A 148 -22.00 -33.09 -17.95
CA LYS A 148 -21.63 -32.33 -16.76
C LYS A 148 -21.53 -30.82 -16.98
N ASN A 149 -21.18 -30.41 -18.20
CA ASN A 149 -20.99 -29.00 -18.56
C ASN A 149 -22.16 -28.42 -19.37
N ILE A 150 -23.23 -29.18 -19.57
CA ILE A 150 -24.25 -28.90 -20.59
C ILE A 150 -24.92 -27.51 -20.47
N GLY A 151 -24.97 -26.94 -19.27
CA GLY A 151 -25.50 -25.58 -19.06
C GLY A 151 -24.62 -24.45 -19.62
N GLN A 152 -23.32 -24.68 -19.78
CA GLN A 152 -22.32 -23.67 -20.19
C GLN A 152 -21.62 -24.02 -21.50
N LEU A 153 -21.97 -25.13 -22.15
CA LEU A 153 -21.35 -25.54 -23.41
C LEU A 153 -21.70 -24.59 -24.56
N THR A 154 -20.65 -24.20 -25.29
CA THR A 154 -20.71 -23.60 -26.62
C THR A 154 -20.26 -24.62 -27.68
N ILE A 155 -20.48 -24.31 -28.96
CA ILE A 155 -20.05 -25.16 -30.08
C ILE A 155 -18.52 -25.34 -30.04
N ASP A 156 -17.77 -24.26 -29.86
CA ASP A 156 -16.31 -24.26 -29.76
C ASP A 156 -15.81 -25.18 -28.64
N ASN A 157 -16.53 -25.25 -27.51
CA ASN A 157 -16.17 -26.15 -26.42
C ASN A 157 -16.35 -27.63 -26.82
N ILE A 158 -17.37 -27.95 -27.60
CA ILE A 158 -17.62 -29.32 -28.05
C ILE A 158 -16.54 -29.75 -29.05
N GLU A 159 -16.13 -28.86 -29.96
CA GLU A 159 -15.03 -29.10 -30.90
C GLU A 159 -13.71 -29.33 -30.17
N GLU A 160 -13.39 -28.47 -29.20
CA GLU A 160 -12.19 -28.60 -28.36
C GLU A 160 -12.18 -29.92 -27.58
N LEU A 161 -13.33 -30.33 -27.03
CA LEU A 161 -13.44 -31.55 -26.22
C LEU A 161 -13.23 -32.82 -27.05
N ILE A 162 -13.83 -32.88 -28.23
CA ILE A 162 -13.75 -34.07 -29.08
C ILE A 162 -12.35 -34.16 -29.67
N GLY A 163 -11.83 -33.03 -30.16
CA GLY A 163 -10.55 -32.95 -30.84
C GLY A 163 -10.53 -33.69 -32.18
N GLY A 164 -9.64 -33.28 -33.08
CA GLY A 164 -9.45 -33.95 -34.36
C GLY A 164 -10.62 -33.78 -35.35
N GLU A 165 -10.64 -34.63 -36.39
CA GLU A 165 -11.65 -34.61 -37.45
C GLU A 165 -12.91 -35.35 -37.00
N MET A 166 -14.06 -34.67 -37.08
CA MET A 166 -15.36 -35.24 -36.69
C MET A 166 -16.00 -36.00 -37.84
N LEU A 167 -16.79 -37.03 -37.52
CA LEU A 167 -17.58 -37.73 -38.53
C LEU A 167 -18.64 -36.78 -39.13
N PRO A 168 -18.95 -36.91 -40.43
CA PRO A 168 -20.03 -36.17 -41.06
C PRO A 168 -21.34 -36.32 -40.27
N GLY A 169 -21.91 -35.20 -39.83
CA GLY A 169 -23.16 -35.16 -39.05
C GLY A 169 -23.00 -35.34 -37.54
N GLN A 170 -21.80 -35.66 -37.02
CA GLN A 170 -21.56 -35.83 -35.58
C GLN A 170 -21.88 -34.56 -34.80
N MET A 171 -21.37 -33.40 -35.24
CA MET A 171 -21.63 -32.13 -34.57
C MET A 171 -23.12 -31.79 -34.55
N SER A 172 -23.81 -31.98 -35.68
CA SER A 172 -25.24 -31.72 -35.80
C SER A 172 -26.07 -32.56 -34.83
N ILE A 173 -25.73 -33.85 -34.67
CA ILE A 173 -26.41 -34.76 -33.73
C ILE A 173 -26.15 -34.31 -32.29
N LEU A 174 -24.91 -33.98 -31.94
CA LEU A 174 -24.57 -33.54 -30.59
C LEU A 174 -25.31 -32.25 -30.21
N ILE A 175 -25.23 -31.21 -31.05
CA ILE A 175 -25.93 -29.94 -30.82
C ILE A 175 -27.43 -30.17 -30.65
N LYS A 176 -28.06 -30.91 -31.57
CA LYS A 176 -29.49 -31.20 -31.54
C LYS A 176 -29.92 -31.86 -30.21
N HIS A 177 -29.20 -32.89 -29.78
CA HIS A 177 -29.58 -33.62 -28.57
C HIS A 177 -29.23 -32.84 -27.29
N ILE A 178 -28.18 -32.02 -27.30
CA ILE A 178 -27.86 -31.09 -26.21
C ILE A 178 -28.97 -30.05 -26.05
N GLU A 179 -29.40 -29.41 -27.14
CA GLU A 179 -30.48 -28.42 -27.12
C GLU A 179 -31.80 -29.03 -26.65
N LEU A 180 -32.13 -30.23 -27.15
CA LEU A 180 -33.32 -30.96 -26.73
C LEU A 180 -33.29 -31.24 -25.22
N PHE A 181 -32.18 -31.74 -24.70
CA PHE A 181 -32.04 -32.01 -23.27
C PHE A 181 -32.13 -30.72 -22.45
N ARG A 182 -31.49 -29.63 -22.90
CA ARG A 182 -31.55 -28.30 -22.25
C ARG A 182 -32.96 -27.74 -22.18
N SER A 183 -33.81 -28.04 -23.17
CA SER A 183 -35.22 -27.63 -23.17
C SER A 183 -36.09 -28.45 -22.22
N GLY A 184 -35.63 -29.63 -21.80
CA GLY A 184 -36.37 -30.59 -20.98
C GLY A 184 -36.45 -30.22 -19.51
N GLU A 185 -37.46 -30.75 -18.82
CA GLU A 185 -37.71 -30.48 -17.39
C GLU A 185 -36.64 -31.09 -16.48
N LEU A 186 -36.09 -32.24 -16.88
CA LEU A 186 -35.00 -32.90 -16.15
C LEU A 186 -33.78 -31.98 -16.05
N PHE A 187 -33.39 -31.31 -17.14
CA PHE A 187 -32.28 -30.39 -17.13
C PHE A 187 -32.54 -29.19 -16.22
N LYS A 188 -33.75 -28.61 -16.23
CA LYS A 188 -34.09 -27.50 -15.34
C LYS A 188 -33.95 -27.89 -13.87
N CYS A 189 -34.42 -29.08 -13.50
CA CYS A 189 -34.29 -29.60 -12.13
C CYS A 189 -32.82 -29.76 -11.73
N VAL A 190 -31.99 -30.37 -12.58
CA VAL A 190 -30.56 -30.52 -12.32
C VAL A 190 -29.84 -29.18 -12.24
N ALA A 191 -30.14 -28.25 -13.16
CA ALA A 191 -29.56 -26.92 -13.17
C ALA A 191 -29.89 -26.16 -11.88
N GLN A 192 -31.15 -26.23 -11.42
CA GLN A 192 -31.58 -25.64 -10.17
C GLN A 192 -30.83 -26.25 -8.97
N GLN A 193 -30.75 -27.58 -8.87
CA GLN A 193 -30.01 -28.26 -7.79
C GLN A 193 -28.53 -27.88 -7.77
N GLN A 194 -27.89 -27.76 -8.94
CA GLN A 194 -26.49 -27.35 -9.06
C GLN A 194 -26.30 -25.90 -8.61
N GLU A 195 -27.18 -24.98 -9.00
CA GLU A 195 -27.12 -23.58 -8.57
C GLU A 195 -27.43 -23.41 -7.07
N GLU A 196 -28.39 -24.16 -6.53
CA GLU A 196 -28.66 -24.20 -5.10
C GLU A 196 -27.46 -24.73 -4.32
N ALA A 197 -26.83 -25.83 -4.76
CA ALA A 197 -25.64 -26.36 -4.13
C ALA A 197 -24.45 -25.37 -4.19
N LYS A 198 -24.24 -24.72 -5.34
CA LYS A 198 -23.23 -23.65 -5.48
C LYS A 198 -23.54 -22.50 -4.52
N THR A 199 -24.78 -22.06 -4.44
CA THR A 199 -25.20 -20.96 -3.56
C THR A 199 -25.03 -21.34 -2.08
N GLN A 200 -25.42 -22.54 -1.69
CA GLN A 200 -25.25 -23.09 -0.34
C GLN A 200 -23.78 -23.16 0.09
N LEU A 201 -22.86 -23.44 -0.84
CA LEU A 201 -21.42 -23.45 -0.56
C LEU A 201 -20.80 -22.04 -0.58
N ASN A 202 -21.22 -21.21 -1.54
CA ASN A 202 -20.69 -19.86 -1.72
C ASN A 202 -21.15 -18.91 -0.61
N LEU A 203 -22.37 -19.07 -0.09
CA LEU A 203 -22.92 -18.15 0.90
C LEU A 203 -22.13 -18.18 2.24
N PRO A 204 -21.82 -19.35 2.85
CA PRO A 204 -20.96 -19.40 4.03
C PRO A 204 -19.54 -18.90 3.75
N ALA A 205 -18.96 -19.24 2.59
CA ALA A 205 -17.63 -18.81 2.20
C ALA A 205 -17.55 -17.28 2.04
N GLU A 206 -18.54 -16.67 1.38
CA GLU A 206 -18.63 -15.22 1.21
C GLU A 206 -18.91 -14.52 2.54
N ARG A 207 -19.78 -15.08 3.39
CA ARG A 207 -20.00 -14.57 4.76
C ARG A 207 -18.73 -14.58 5.59
N LEU A 208 -17.98 -15.69 5.57
CA LEU A 208 -16.73 -15.81 6.31
C LEU A 208 -15.67 -14.82 5.79
N ARG A 209 -15.57 -14.67 4.46
CA ARG A 209 -14.67 -13.70 3.84
C ARG A 209 -15.04 -12.27 4.26
N LEU A 210 -16.30 -11.88 4.11
CA LEU A 210 -16.77 -10.54 4.48
C LEU A 210 -16.57 -10.25 5.97
N ALA A 211 -16.80 -11.23 6.85
CA ALA A 211 -16.52 -11.09 8.28
C ALA A 211 -15.04 -10.83 8.56
N ARG A 212 -14.13 -11.53 7.86
CA ARG A 212 -12.68 -11.29 7.98
C ARG A 212 -12.28 -9.91 7.45
N GLU A 213 -12.79 -9.54 6.28
CA GLU A 213 -12.48 -8.25 5.64
C GLU A 213 -12.99 -7.07 6.48
N THR A 214 -14.21 -7.18 7.02
CA THR A 214 -14.78 -6.14 7.90
C THR A 214 -14.02 -6.00 9.21
N GLU A 215 -13.58 -7.10 9.82
CA GLU A 215 -12.72 -7.06 11.01
C GLU A 215 -11.36 -6.44 10.70
N GLU A 216 -10.74 -6.80 9.58
CA GLU A 216 -9.46 -6.23 9.13
C GLU A 216 -9.59 -4.72 8.85
N ASN A 217 -10.65 -4.29 8.18
CA ASN A 217 -10.93 -2.87 7.92
C ASN A 217 -11.17 -2.10 9.22
N LYS A 218 -11.91 -2.67 10.19
CA LYS A 218 -12.09 -2.05 11.52
C LYS A 218 -10.76 -1.86 12.25
N ARG A 219 -9.82 -2.81 12.15
CA ARG A 219 -8.48 -2.67 12.75
C ARG A 219 -7.70 -1.52 12.13
N ILE A 220 -7.76 -1.40 10.80
CA ILE A 220 -7.09 -0.31 10.07
C ILE A 220 -7.68 1.04 10.45
N GLU A 221 -9.01 1.17 10.49
CA GLU A 221 -9.65 2.44 10.89
C GLU A 221 -9.31 2.84 12.32
N LYS A 222 -9.23 1.87 13.25
CA LYS A 222 -8.74 2.14 14.61
C LYS A 222 -7.29 2.62 14.60
N GLN A 223 -6.42 2.00 13.80
CA GLN A 223 -5.01 2.38 13.72
C GLN A 223 -4.83 3.78 13.12
N LYS A 224 -5.61 4.13 12.09
CA LYS A 224 -5.66 5.49 11.54
C LYS A 224 -6.11 6.51 12.58
N ALA A 225 -7.17 6.22 13.32
CA ALA A 225 -7.66 7.10 14.37
C ALA A 225 -6.60 7.35 15.46
N ILE A 226 -5.85 6.32 15.85
CA ILE A 226 -4.71 6.46 16.79
C ILE A 226 -3.63 7.36 16.19
N HIS A 227 -3.23 7.12 14.94
CA HIS A 227 -2.19 7.91 14.28
C HIS A 227 -2.57 9.39 14.17
N VAL A 228 -3.82 9.69 13.79
CA VAL A 228 -4.36 11.06 13.74
C VAL A 228 -4.38 11.70 15.12
N ALA A 229 -4.83 10.97 16.16
CA ALA A 229 -4.86 11.49 17.52
C ALA A 229 -3.45 11.81 18.05
N ASP A 230 -2.47 10.96 17.77
CA ASP A 230 -1.08 11.18 18.15
C ASP A 230 -0.48 12.38 17.40
N ALA A 231 -0.77 12.54 16.10
CA ALA A 231 -0.36 13.70 15.33
C ALA A 231 -0.92 15.01 15.90
N LEU A 232 -2.21 15.02 16.28
CA LEU A 232 -2.86 16.17 16.92
C LEU A 232 -2.21 16.54 18.25
N LYS A 233 -1.94 15.54 19.12
CA LYS A 233 -1.25 15.77 20.41
C LYS A 233 0.16 16.32 20.22
N ARG A 234 0.89 15.82 19.23
CA ARG A 234 2.24 16.33 18.90
C ARG A 234 2.17 17.78 18.42
N ALA A 235 1.21 18.10 17.55
CA ALA A 235 1.00 19.47 17.07
C ALA A 235 0.65 20.43 18.21
N GLU A 236 -0.27 20.05 19.10
CA GLU A 236 -0.65 20.87 20.27
C GLU A 236 0.55 21.08 21.22
N THR A 237 1.34 20.03 21.46
CA THR A 237 2.53 20.12 22.30
C THR A 237 3.57 21.05 21.67
N ALA A 238 3.80 20.94 20.36
CA ALA A 238 4.71 21.81 19.62
C ALA A 238 4.26 23.28 19.68
N GLU A 239 2.96 23.55 19.52
CA GLU A 239 2.41 24.89 19.63
C GLU A 239 2.60 25.48 21.04
N ARG A 240 2.36 24.68 22.08
CA ARG A 240 2.58 25.09 23.48
C ARG A 240 4.05 25.41 23.75
N VAL A 241 4.96 24.59 23.24
CA VAL A 241 6.41 24.82 23.36
C VAL A 241 6.82 26.11 22.62
N ALA A 242 6.32 26.32 21.41
CA ALA A 242 6.58 27.55 20.63
C ALA A 242 6.07 28.80 21.36
N LYS A 243 4.84 28.79 21.88
CA LYS A 243 4.27 29.88 22.69
C LYS A 243 5.12 30.19 23.93
N ASN A 244 5.60 29.16 24.64
CA ASN A 244 6.46 29.36 25.81
C ASN A 244 7.86 29.88 25.43
N ALA A 245 8.42 29.43 24.32
CA ALA A 245 9.69 29.94 23.81
C ALA A 245 9.58 31.42 23.45
N GLU A 246 8.50 31.82 22.78
CA GLU A 246 8.28 33.22 22.42
C GLU A 246 8.07 34.10 23.66
N ARG A 247 7.29 33.64 24.65
CA ARG A 247 7.16 34.33 25.95
C ARG A 247 8.51 34.56 26.62
N LYS A 248 9.40 33.55 26.60
CA LYS A 248 10.77 33.69 27.14
C LYS A 248 11.62 34.68 26.34
N ARG A 249 11.46 34.73 25.01
CA ARG A 249 12.17 35.66 24.13
C ARG A 249 11.75 37.10 24.40
N VAL A 250 10.45 37.37 24.39
CA VAL A 250 9.86 38.67 24.72
C VAL A 250 10.27 39.13 26.13
N ALA A 251 10.27 38.23 27.12
CA ALA A 251 10.69 38.58 28.48
C ALA A 251 12.19 38.92 28.58
N LYS A 252 13.05 38.25 27.80
CA LYS A 252 14.49 38.59 27.73
C LYS A 252 14.70 39.95 27.08
N GLU A 253 14.00 40.22 25.98
CA GLU A 253 14.08 41.49 25.26
C GLU A 253 13.57 42.66 26.12
N ALA A 254 12.46 42.49 26.83
CA ALA A 254 11.96 43.48 27.78
C ALA A 254 12.97 43.78 28.91
N LYS A 255 13.64 42.74 29.45
CA LYS A 255 14.69 42.92 30.46
C LYS A 255 15.91 43.65 29.90
N PHE A 256 16.29 43.37 28.66
CA PHE A 256 17.40 44.04 27.98
C PHE A 256 17.08 45.54 27.78
N VAL A 257 15.91 45.85 27.21
CA VAL A 257 15.44 47.23 27.02
C VAL A 257 15.38 48.00 28.35
N GLU A 258 14.91 47.36 29.43
CA GLU A 258 14.89 48.01 30.73
C GLU A 258 16.29 48.23 31.33
N SER A 259 17.22 47.32 31.10
CA SER A 259 18.62 47.51 31.51
C SER A 259 19.29 48.66 30.75
N GLU A 260 19.03 48.79 29.45
CA GLU A 260 19.52 49.91 28.64
C GLU A 260 18.93 51.25 29.11
N LYS A 261 17.63 51.31 29.41
CA LYS A 261 17.00 52.52 29.97
C LYS A 261 17.61 52.93 31.32
N LYS A 262 17.91 51.97 32.19
CA LYS A 262 18.56 52.24 33.49
C LYS A 262 19.99 52.74 33.30
N GLN A 263 20.72 52.19 32.34
CA GLN A 263 22.07 52.64 32.01
C GLN A 263 22.05 54.07 31.44
N ALA A 264 21.20 54.33 30.45
CA ALA A 264 21.05 55.67 29.86
C ALA A 264 20.67 56.73 30.90
N LYS A 265 19.82 56.38 31.88
CA LYS A 265 19.50 57.28 32.99
C LYS A 265 20.72 57.57 33.88
N ARG A 266 21.51 56.55 34.23
CA ARG A 266 22.75 56.72 35.02
C ARG A 266 23.76 57.59 34.27
N ASP A 267 23.93 57.37 32.98
CA ASP A 267 24.85 58.14 32.15
C ASP A 267 24.41 59.62 32.06
N SER A 268 23.10 59.86 31.91
CA SER A 268 22.52 61.21 31.98
C SER A 268 22.74 61.88 33.34
N ASP A 269 22.46 61.18 34.45
CA ASP A 269 22.64 61.72 35.80
C ASP A 269 24.12 62.03 36.09
N MET A 270 25.05 61.20 35.59
CA MET A 270 26.48 61.43 35.69
C MET A 270 26.94 62.65 34.91
N ALA A 271 26.42 62.84 33.69
CA ALA A 271 26.71 64.02 32.88
C ALA A 271 26.24 65.31 33.59
N ILE A 272 25.06 65.30 34.20
CA ILE A 272 24.54 66.43 34.99
C ILE A 272 25.45 66.70 36.21
N LEU A 273 25.90 65.66 36.91
CA LEU A 273 26.83 65.82 38.04
C LEU A 273 28.18 66.42 37.61
N GLN A 274 28.71 66.00 36.46
CA GLN A 274 29.96 66.56 35.92
C GLN A 274 29.79 68.03 35.53
N GLU A 275 28.68 68.39 34.89
CA GLU A 275 28.32 69.77 34.55
C GLU A 275 28.26 70.65 35.81
N LEU A 276 27.53 70.21 36.84
CA LEU A 276 27.44 70.93 38.13
C LEU A 276 28.81 71.08 38.80
N LYS A 277 29.66 70.04 38.72
CA LYS A 277 31.02 70.08 39.28
C LYS A 277 31.92 71.06 38.52
N ALA A 278 31.83 71.11 37.19
CA ALA A 278 32.54 72.06 36.36
C ALA A 278 32.11 73.50 36.66
N GLN A 279 30.80 73.74 36.81
CA GLN A 279 30.28 75.05 37.23
C GLN A 279 30.78 75.46 38.62
N ALA A 280 30.82 74.54 39.58
CA ALA A 280 31.35 74.81 40.93
C ALA A 280 32.85 75.08 40.93
N GLN A 281 33.63 74.38 40.11
CA GLN A 281 35.07 74.63 39.95
C GLN A 281 35.32 75.99 39.29
N ALA A 282 34.59 76.34 38.23
CA ALA A 282 34.68 77.65 37.61
C ALA A 282 34.31 78.79 38.59
N ALA A 283 33.29 78.59 39.42
CA ALA A 283 32.94 79.54 40.48
C ALA A 283 34.04 79.67 41.56
N SER A 284 34.68 78.56 41.93
CA SER A 284 35.80 78.54 42.88
C SER A 284 37.10 79.13 42.30
N GLU A 285 37.33 79.02 41.00
CA GLU A 285 38.46 79.66 40.32
C GLU A 285 38.23 81.17 40.22
N LEU A 286 36.99 81.61 39.96
CA LEU A 286 36.62 83.03 40.01
C LEU A 286 36.80 83.64 41.41
N SER A 287 36.46 82.94 42.49
CA SER A 287 36.69 83.42 43.85
C SER A 287 38.17 83.44 44.24
N ARG A 288 38.95 82.43 43.82
CA ARG A 288 40.40 82.37 44.07
C ARG A 288 41.19 83.44 43.30
N SER A 289 40.64 84.01 42.23
CA SER A 289 41.18 85.20 41.56
C SER A 289 40.79 86.55 42.21
N GLN A 290 39.90 86.56 43.22
CA GLN A 290 39.54 87.77 43.97
C GLN A 290 40.30 87.95 45.30
N ASP A 291 40.94 86.89 45.83
CA ASP A 291 41.63 86.93 47.13
C ASP A 291 43.17 87.18 47.05
N ALA A 292 43.67 87.72 45.94
CA ALA A 292 45.08 88.11 45.79
C ALA A 292 45.36 89.57 46.18
N VAL A 293 44.89 90.01 47.36
CA VAL A 293 45.43 91.21 48.05
C VAL A 293 45.48 90.90 49.55
N GLY A 294 46.67 90.57 50.06
CA GLY A 294 46.94 90.42 51.49
C GLY A 294 46.95 91.78 52.21
N PRO A 295 46.87 91.77 53.57
CA PRO A 295 48.10 91.51 54.32
C PRO A 295 47.96 90.53 55.51
N THR A 296 49.11 89.94 55.81
CA THR A 296 49.51 89.06 56.93
C THR A 296 49.66 89.81 58.27
N PRO A 297 50.05 89.14 59.39
CA PRO A 297 49.42 88.03 60.09
C PRO A 297 49.36 88.29 61.62
N SER A 298 48.55 87.57 62.41
CA SER A 298 48.76 87.45 63.86
C SER A 298 47.97 86.30 64.51
N THR A 299 48.74 85.28 64.94
CA THR A 299 48.77 84.71 66.30
C THR A 299 47.67 83.74 66.80
N SER A 300 48.16 82.61 67.34
CA SER A 300 47.55 81.63 68.26
C SER A 300 46.45 80.74 67.67
N GLY A 301 46.43 79.41 67.83
CA GLY A 301 47.01 78.53 68.83
C GLY A 301 45.89 77.64 69.38
N ALA A 302 45.79 76.37 68.97
CA ALA A 302 44.94 75.33 69.57
C ALA A 302 45.38 73.98 68.99
N VAL A 303 46.14 73.14 69.71
CA VAL A 303 45.71 72.19 70.75
C VAL A 303 44.91 71.01 70.17
N ASN A 304 45.58 69.85 70.25
CA ASN A 304 45.10 68.50 69.98
C ASN A 304 43.81 68.15 70.76
N GLY A 305 42.95 67.35 70.12
CA GLY A 305 41.80 66.71 70.75
C GLY A 305 41.31 65.53 69.91
N SER A 306 42.01 64.40 70.05
CA SER A 306 41.63 63.09 69.57
C SER A 306 40.35 62.60 70.29
N ILE A 307 39.44 61.94 69.57
CA ILE A 307 39.01 60.53 69.75
C ILE A 307 37.67 60.28 69.03
N ASP A 308 37.71 59.19 68.28
CA ASP A 308 36.71 58.31 67.65
C ASP A 308 35.34 58.17 68.38
N PRO A 309 34.23 57.90 67.67
CA PRO A 309 33.82 56.49 67.52
C PRO A 309 33.01 56.21 66.23
N SER A 310 33.41 55.22 65.44
CA SER A 310 32.51 54.60 64.45
C SER A 310 32.36 53.09 64.66
N LEU A 311 31.29 52.76 65.41
CA LEU A 311 30.44 51.61 65.16
C LEU A 311 29.85 51.72 63.75
N LEU A 312 30.17 50.76 62.88
CA LEU A 312 29.28 50.05 61.95
C LEU A 312 30.07 49.09 61.07
#